data_AF-A0ABD6BKK6-F1
#
_entry.id   AF-A0ABD6BKK6-F1
#
_cell.length_a   1.000
_cell.length_b   1.000
_cell.length_c   1.000
_cell.angle_alpha   90.00
_cell.angle_beta   90.00
_cell.angle_gamma   90.00
#
_symmetry.space_group_name_H-M   'P 1'
#
loop_
_entity.id
_entity.type
_entity.pdbx_description
1 polymer ?
#
loop_
_entity_poly.entity_id
_entity_poly.type
_entity_poly.pdbx_seq_one_letter_code
_entity_poly.pdbx_strand_id
1 'polypeptide(L)' 'MSLETEPATDPPTCSHCGTEMELRAAGTTKTVPVVGSEIEYQQFGCPECGQGARFERNDPDDEWSRAVM' A
#
# COMPACT_ATOMS: atom_id res chain seq x y z
N MET A 1 -9.04 -12.65 16.48
CA MET A 1 -9.55 -12.51 15.10
C MET A 1 -8.33 -12.11 14.29
N SER A 2 -7.72 -13.05 13.58
CA SER A 2 -6.64 -12.71 12.65
C SER A 2 -7.31 -11.92 11.54
N LEU A 3 -7.08 -10.61 11.48
CA LEU A 3 -7.38 -9.85 10.27
C LEU A 3 -6.40 -10.40 9.25
N GLU A 4 -6.87 -11.39 8.48
CA GLU A 4 -6.35 -11.64 7.15
C GLU A 4 -6.63 -10.33 6.42
N THR A 5 -5.72 -9.37 6.52
CA THR A 5 -5.79 -8.10 5.81
C THR A 5 -5.52 -8.45 4.36
N GLU A 6 -6.54 -8.96 3.69
CA GLU A 6 -6.55 -9.10 2.25
C GLU A 6 -6.23 -7.71 1.67
N PRO A 7 -5.24 -7.62 0.77
CA PRO A 7 -4.88 -6.35 0.19
C PRO A 7 -6.12 -5.77 -0.52
N ALA A 8 -6.47 -4.54 -0.18
CA ALA A 8 -7.59 -3.84 -0.79
C ALA A 8 -7.31 -3.40 -2.25
N THR A 9 -6.08 -3.63 -2.73
CA THR A 9 -5.68 -3.46 -4.13
C THR A 9 -4.96 -4.69 -4.64
N ASP A 10 -5.07 -4.95 -5.94
CA ASP A 10 -4.32 -6.00 -6.60
C ASP A 10 -2.80 -5.74 -6.51
N PRO A 11 -1.96 -6.79 -6.36
CA PRO A 11 -0.53 -6.60 -6.25
C PRO A 11 0.06 -6.10 -7.58
N PRO A 12 0.77 -4.96 -7.59
CA PRO A 12 1.33 -4.44 -8.81
C PRO A 12 2.47 -5.34 -9.32
N THR A 13 2.70 -5.31 -10.62
CA THR A 13 3.88 -5.94 -11.22
C THR A 13 5.11 -5.04 -11.05
N CYS A 14 6.24 -5.63 -10.66
CA CYS A 14 7.51 -4.92 -10.56
C CYS A 14 7.94 -4.41 -11.94
N SER A 15 8.13 -3.09 -12.08
CA SER A 15 8.55 -2.48 -13.34
C SER A 15 9.97 -2.85 -13.78
N HIS A 16 10.79 -3.41 -12.89
CA HIS A 16 12.17 -3.76 -13.17
C HIS A 16 12.35 -5.21 -13.64
N CYS A 17 11.70 -6.18 -13.00
CA CYS A 17 11.83 -7.60 -13.34
C CYS A 17 10.55 -8.25 -13.90
N GLY A 18 9.41 -7.56 -13.88
CA GLY A 18 8.14 -8.08 -14.39
C GLY A 18 7.45 -9.09 -13.48
N THR A 19 7.98 -9.32 -12.27
CA THR A 19 7.40 -10.24 -11.28
C THR A 19 6.34 -9.55 -10.43
N GLU A 20 5.27 -10.28 -10.11
CA GLU A 20 4.23 -9.83 -9.19
C GLU A 20 4.84 -9.47 -7.83
N MET A 21 4.53 -8.28 -7.32
CA MET A 21 5.04 -7.84 -6.03
C MET A 21 4.18 -8.43 -4.91
N GLU A 22 4.79 -8.76 -3.77
CA GLU A 22 4.07 -9.33 -2.64
C GLU A 22 3.72 -8.23 -1.63
N LEU A 23 2.55 -8.33 -0.97
CA LEU A 23 2.19 -7.42 0.11
C LEU A 23 3.16 -7.63 1.29
N ARG A 24 3.87 -6.56 1.66
CA ARG A 24 4.82 -6.55 2.79
C ARG A 24 4.22 -5.94 4.03
N ALA A 25 3.40 -4.90 3.87
CA ALA A 25 2.72 -4.25 4.99
C ALA A 25 1.46 -3.53 4.50
N ALA A 26 0.39 -3.59 5.26
CA ALA A 26 -0.79 -2.77 5.05
C ALA A 26 -1.26 -2.21 6.40
N GLY A 27 -1.92 -1.06 6.38
CA GLY A 27 -2.49 -0.48 7.60
C GLY A 27 -3.05 0.91 7.37
N THR A 28 -3.57 1.50 8.43
CA THR A 28 -4.07 2.87 8.41
C THR A 28 -3.20 3.72 9.32
N THR A 29 -2.72 4.86 8.81
CA THR A 29 -1.97 5.85 9.57
C THR A 29 -2.80 7.11 9.74
N LYS A 30 -2.70 7.75 10.89
CA LYS A 30 -3.36 9.03 11.17
C LYS A 30 -2.36 10.15 11.00
N THR A 31 -2.53 10.96 9.96
CA THR A 31 -1.75 12.19 9.78
C THR A 31 -2.34 13.32 10.63
N VAL A 32 -1.77 13.52 11.82
CA VAL A 32 -1.86 14.68 12.76
C VAL A 32 -3.21 15.07 13.41
N PRO A 33 -3.20 15.69 14.61
CA PRO A 33 -4.28 15.59 15.61
C PRO A 33 -5.39 16.67 15.61
N VAL A 34 -5.47 17.60 14.64
CA VAL A 34 -6.47 18.69 14.70
C VAL A 34 -7.65 18.48 13.75
N VAL A 35 -7.43 17.83 12.61
CA VAL A 35 -8.44 17.38 11.63
C VAL A 35 -7.85 16.15 10.94
N GLY A 36 -7.72 15.04 11.67
CA GLY A 36 -6.94 13.90 11.19
C GLY A 36 -7.59 13.21 10.01
N SER A 37 -7.01 13.32 8.81
CA SER A 37 -7.30 12.40 7.71
C SER A 37 -6.67 11.05 8.00
N GLU A 38 -7.48 10.00 7.97
CA GLU A 38 -7.02 8.61 8.05
C GLU A 38 -6.48 8.23 6.68
N ILE A 39 -5.20 7.88 6.59
CA ILE A 39 -4.57 7.44 5.36
C ILE A 39 -4.40 5.94 5.45
N GLU A 40 -5.09 5.21 4.59
CA GLU A 40 -4.80 3.79 4.39
C GLU A 40 -3.58 3.66 3.50
N TYR A 41 -2.66 2.76 3.87
CA TYR A 41 -1.46 2.49 3.12
C TYR A 41 -1.31 0.99 2.86
N GLN A 42 -0.75 0.66 1.71
CA GLN A 42 -0.32 -0.68 1.32
C GLN A 42 1.09 -0.60 0.73
N GLN A 43 1.98 -1.47 1.20
CA GLN A 43 3.35 -1.57 0.75
C GLN A 43 3.57 -2.95 0.14
N PHE A 44 3.99 -2.94 -1.11
CA PHE A 44 4.36 -4.10 -1.88
C PHE A 44 5.88 -4.13 -2.06
N GLY A 45 6.45 -5.32 -2.03
CA GLY A 45 7.86 -5.55 -2.25
C GLY A 45 8.07 -6.65 -3.27
N CYS A 46 8.94 -6.40 -4.24
CA CYS A 46 9.35 -7.43 -5.18
C CYS A 46 10.30 -8.42 -4.48
N PRO A 47 9.99 -9.72 -4.45
CA PRO A 47 10.86 -10.72 -3.83
C PRO A 47 12.18 -10.92 -4.57
N GLU A 48 12.25 -10.58 -5.86
CA GLU A 48 13.44 -10.85 -6.69
C GLU A 48 14.47 -9.73 -6.66
N CYS A 49 14.03 -8.49 -6.88
CA CYS A 49 14.94 -7.34 -6.97
C CYS A 49 14.92 -6.43 -5.73
N GLY A 50 14.02 -6.68 -4.78
CA GLY A 50 13.88 -5.88 -3.56
C GLY A 50 13.22 -4.51 -3.77
N GLN A 51 12.74 -4.19 -4.97
CA GLN A 51 12.05 -2.92 -5.23
C GLN A 51 10.74 -2.84 -4.43
N GLY A 52 10.49 -1.69 -3.81
CA GLY A 52 9.26 -1.40 -3.08
C GLY A 52 8.31 -0.48 -3.84
N ALA A 53 7.02 -0.67 -3.64
CA ALA A 53 5.97 0.24 -4.07
C ALA A 53 5.01 0.48 -2.91
N ARG A 54 4.70 1.74 -2.62
CA ARG A 54 3.74 2.14 -1.58
C ARG A 54 2.55 2.83 -2.23
N PHE A 55 1.36 2.45 -1.81
CA PHE A 55 0.09 3.03 -2.22
C PHE A 55 -0.60 3.58 -1.00
N GLU A 56 -1.25 4.72 -1.18
CA GLU A 56 -1.92 5.45 -0.13
C GLU A 56 -3.28 5.95 -0.65
N ARG A 57 -4.29 5.97 0.21
CA ARG A 57 -5.58 6.61 -0.04
C ARG A 57 -6.08 7.29 1.23
N ASN A 58 -6.77 8.41 1.07
CA ASN A 58 -7.28 9.20 2.20
C ASN A 58 -8.72 8.82 2.58
N ASP A 59 -9.44 8.18 1.66
CA ASP A 59 -10.82 7.76 1.84
C ASP A 59 -10.98 6.38 1.16
N PRO A 60 -11.81 5.48 1.69
CA PRO A 60 -12.07 4.19 1.07
C PRO A 60 -12.67 4.28 -0.35
N ASP A 61 -13.36 5.38 -0.67
CA ASP A 61 -13.87 5.66 -2.02
C ASP A 61 -12.80 6.27 -2.95
N ASP A 62 -11.64 6.68 -2.41
CA ASP A 62 -10.55 7.27 -3.18
C ASP A 62 -9.71 6.20 -3.89
N GLU A 63 -9.24 6.50 -5.09
CA GLU A 63 -8.39 5.59 -5.85
C GLU A 63 -7.01 5.46 -5.17
N TRP A 64 -6.51 4.22 -5.09
CA TRP A 64 -5.17 3.95 -4.57
C TRP A 64 -4.12 4.69 -5.38
N SER A 65 -3.49 5.67 -4.76
CA SER A 65 -2.47 6.49 -5.40
C SER A 65 -1.09 6.00 -4.98
N ARG A 66 -0.18 5.85 -5.95
CA ARG A 66 1.22 5.52 -5.63
C ARG A 66 1.82 6.69 -4.87
N ALA A 67 2.31 6.44 -3.66
CA ALA A 67 3.04 7.41 -2.87
C ALA A 67 4.30 7.82 -3.63
N VAL A 68 4.36 9.09 -4.05
CA VAL A 68 5.59 9.67 -4.60
C VAL A 68 6.43 10.06 -3.38
N MET A 69 7.39 9.20 -3.03
CA MET A 69 8.38 9.46 -1.98
C MET A 69 9.47 10.40 -2.49
#